data_AF-A0A2T4N722-F1
#
_entry.id   AF-A0A2T4N722-F1
#
_cell.length_a   1.000
_cell.length_b   1.000
_cell.length_c   1.000
_cell.angle_alpha   90.00
_cell.angle_beta   90.00
_cell.angle_gamma   90.00
#
_symmetry.space_group_name_H-M   'P 1'
#
loop_
_entity.id
_entity.type
_entity.pdbx_description
1 polymer ?
#
loop_
_entity_poly.entity_id
_entity_poly.type
_entity_poly.pdbx_seq_one_letter_code
_entity_poly.pdbx_strand_id
1 'polypeptide(L)'
;MTNELPLSHTSRQWLGLVAAKAKLQLTRQGEHWLLHLTPGSPHARTVTLHLRWSGGLWQLLSLTNAEDWRTMSQPVDEICVDPTRRCFWRCQAGPVPLSEQPRALGSFLSDLQRTCTHHGYRVESDPLPQEEAQDAKATGSR
;
A
#
# COMPACT_ATOMS: atom_id res chain seq x y z
N MET A 1 -12.60 -12.91 5.66
CA MET A 1 -12.54 -11.79 4.70
C MET A 1 -11.08 -11.55 4.36
N THR A 2 -10.72 -11.45 3.07
CA THR A 2 -9.37 -11.11 2.66
C THR A 2 -9.15 -9.62 2.88
N ASN A 3 -8.20 -9.25 3.75
CA ASN A 3 -7.80 -7.85 4.00
C ASN A 3 -7.01 -7.24 2.82
N GLU A 4 -7.25 -7.71 1.58
CA GLU A 4 -6.60 -7.23 0.36
C GLU A 4 -7.39 -6.06 -0.23
N LEU A 5 -6.69 -5.03 -0.66
CA LEU A 5 -7.27 -3.91 -1.39
C LEU A 5 -7.69 -4.32 -2.80
N PRO A 6 -8.87 -3.89 -3.28
CA PRO A 6 -9.34 -4.24 -4.61
C PRO A 6 -8.49 -3.54 -5.68
N LEU A 7 -7.62 -4.31 -6.33
CA LEU A 7 -6.76 -3.82 -7.41
C LEU A 7 -7.32 -4.18 -8.78
N SER A 8 -7.21 -3.24 -9.72
CA SER A 8 -7.38 -3.54 -11.14
C SER A 8 -6.28 -4.50 -11.63
N HIS A 9 -6.51 -5.18 -12.76
CA HIS A 9 -5.50 -6.05 -13.37
C HIS A 9 -4.20 -5.30 -13.66
N THR A 10 -4.29 -4.09 -14.22
CA THR A 10 -3.15 -3.23 -14.56
C THR A 10 -2.37 -2.80 -13.32
N SER A 11 -3.07 -2.38 -12.26
CA SER A 11 -2.42 -1.98 -11.00
C SER A 11 -1.71 -3.17 -10.35
N ARG A 12 -2.28 -4.37 -10.43
CA ARG A 12 -1.66 -5.59 -9.89
C ARG A 12 -0.41 -6.00 -10.69
N GLN A 13 -0.43 -5.89 -12.02
CA GLN A 13 0.77 -6.11 -12.84
C GLN A 13 1.87 -5.10 -12.50
N TRP A 14 1.51 -3.81 -12.40
CA TRP A 14 2.45 -2.77 -12.04
C TRP A 14 3.06 -2.97 -10.64
N LEU A 15 2.26 -3.42 -9.67
CA LEU A 15 2.75 -3.79 -8.34
C LEU A 15 3.84 -4.88 -8.40
N GLY A 16 3.68 -5.87 -9.29
CA GLY A 16 4.69 -6.88 -9.54
C GLY A 16 6.01 -6.30 -10.08
N LEU A 17 5.94 -5.28 -10.95
CA LEU A 17 7.13 -4.58 -11.45
C LEU A 17 7.83 -3.78 -10.34
N VAL A 18 7.05 -3.11 -9.48
CA VAL A 18 7.59 -2.36 -8.34
C VAL A 18 8.31 -3.30 -7.36
N ALA A 19 7.69 -4.43 -7.01
CA ALA A 19 8.30 -5.45 -6.17
C ALA A 19 9.56 -6.06 -6.79
N ALA A 20 9.57 -6.31 -8.11
CA ALA A 20 10.76 -6.77 -8.82
C ALA A 20 11.89 -5.73 -8.79
N LYS A 21 11.56 -4.44 -8.95
CA LYS A 21 12.55 -3.35 -8.85
C LYS A 21 13.14 -3.22 -7.45
N ALA A 22 12.36 -3.49 -6.42
CA ALA A 22 12.80 -3.59 -5.04
C ALA A 22 13.64 -4.85 -4.76
N LYS A 23 13.83 -5.72 -5.75
CA LYS A 23 14.62 -6.96 -5.65
C LYS A 23 14.11 -7.90 -4.56
N LEU A 24 12.81 -7.88 -4.28
CA LEU A 24 12.19 -8.76 -3.30
C LEU A 24 12.44 -10.22 -3.68
N GLN A 25 12.98 -11.00 -2.75
CA GLN A 25 13.13 -12.43 -2.89
C GLN A 25 11.87 -13.11 -2.37
N LEU A 26 11.25 -13.92 -3.22
CA LEU A 26 10.02 -14.64 -2.90
C LEU A 26 10.39 -15.97 -2.25
N THR A 27 10.54 -15.98 -0.93
CA THR A 27 10.99 -17.19 -0.22
C THR A 27 9.81 -18.02 0.29
N ARG A 28 8.72 -17.39 0.75
CA ARG A 28 7.58 -18.10 1.35
C ARG A 28 6.25 -17.41 1.09
N GLN A 29 5.21 -18.22 0.90
CA GLN A 29 3.83 -17.70 0.89
C GLN A 29 3.50 -17.07 2.24
N GLY A 30 2.85 -15.91 2.22
CA GLY A 30 2.49 -15.15 3.41
C GLY A 30 3.55 -14.16 3.88
N GLU A 31 4.67 -14.00 3.17
CA GLU A 31 5.66 -12.97 3.49
C GLU A 31 5.10 -11.57 3.29
N HIS A 32 5.37 -10.70 4.27
CA HIS A 32 4.92 -9.31 4.30
C HIS A 32 6.11 -8.38 4.05
N TRP A 33 5.88 -7.34 3.27
CA TRP A 33 6.90 -6.35 2.91
C TRP A 33 6.32 -4.95 2.95
N LEU A 34 7.11 -3.99 3.41
CA LEU A 34 6.87 -2.58 3.15
C LEU A 34 7.72 -2.16 1.98
N LEU A 35 7.09 -1.53 0.98
CA LEU A 35 7.79 -0.87 -0.11
C LEU A 35 7.62 0.65 0.00
N HIS A 36 8.74 1.36 0.08
CA HIS A 36 8.78 2.82 0.10
C HIS A 36 9.07 3.32 -1.31
N LEU A 37 8.01 3.63 -2.04
CA LEU A 37 8.05 4.07 -3.44
C LEU A 37 8.12 5.60 -3.50
N THR A 38 9.25 6.14 -3.98
CA THR A 38 9.43 7.59 -4.16
C THR A 38 9.45 7.93 -5.65
N PRO A 39 8.39 8.56 -6.20
CA PRO A 39 8.37 8.96 -7.60
C PRO A 39 9.42 10.05 -7.88
N GLY A 40 9.98 10.07 -9.09
CA GLY A 40 11.06 10.98 -9.48
C GLY A 40 10.65 12.44 -9.73
N SER A 41 9.52 12.90 -9.18
CA SER A 41 9.05 14.29 -9.37
C SER A 41 9.47 15.19 -8.20
N PRO A 42 9.72 16.50 -8.42
CA PRO A 42 10.21 17.41 -7.37
C PRO A 42 9.29 17.57 -6.15
N HIS A 43 8.01 17.20 -6.29
CA HIS A 43 6.99 17.34 -5.26
C HIS A 43 6.30 16.01 -4.93
N ALA A 44 6.80 14.89 -5.45
CA ALA A 44 6.22 13.59 -5.19
C ALA A 44 6.61 13.11 -3.80
N ARG A 45 5.59 12.76 -3.01
CA ARG A 45 5.78 12.12 -1.71
C ARG A 45 6.05 10.63 -1.87
N THR A 46 6.83 10.10 -0.93
CA THR A 46 7.02 8.66 -0.80
C THR A 46 5.70 8.00 -0.44
N VAL A 47 5.32 6.98 -1.20
CA VAL A 47 4.17 6.13 -0.93
C VAL A 47 4.68 4.83 -0.33
N THR A 48 4.24 4.53 0.88
CA THR A 48 4.48 3.26 1.55
C THR A 48 3.38 2.28 1.16
N LEU A 49 3.76 1.13 0.59
CA LEU A 49 2.88 0.04 0.20
C LEU A 49 3.13 -1.16 1.10
N HIS A 50 2.10 -1.66 1.77
CA HIS A 50 2.18 -2.92 2.52
C HIS A 50 1.74 -4.07 1.65
N LEU A 51 2.69 -4.93 1.29
CA LEU A 51 2.48 -6.06 0.40
C LEU A 51 2.47 -7.38 1.16
N ARG A 52 1.74 -8.33 0.62
CA ARG A 52 1.81 -9.75 0.97
C ARG A 52 2.02 -10.60 -0.27
N TRP A 53 2.94 -11.55 -0.19
CA TRP A 53 3.11 -12.57 -1.23
C TRP A 53 2.10 -13.70 -1.05
N SER A 54 1.24 -13.94 -2.03
CA SER A 54 0.21 -14.99 -1.95
C SER A 54 0.69 -16.37 -2.40
N GLY A 55 1.93 -16.51 -2.86
CA GLY A 55 2.44 -17.74 -3.49
C GLY A 55 2.40 -17.73 -5.03
N GLY A 56 1.71 -16.75 -5.63
CA GLY A 56 1.74 -16.52 -7.08
C GLY A 56 1.52 -15.08 -7.51
N LEU A 57 1.00 -14.22 -6.61
CA LEU A 57 0.67 -12.84 -6.91
C LEU A 57 1.00 -11.95 -5.69
N TRP A 58 1.37 -10.69 -5.95
CA TRP A 58 1.45 -9.68 -4.91
C TRP A 58 0.05 -9.14 -4.57
N GLN A 59 -0.24 -9.09 -3.28
CA GLN A 59 -1.46 -8.52 -2.72
C GLN A 59 -1.10 -7.22 -1.99
N LEU A 60 -1.86 -6.15 -2.23
CA LEU A 60 -1.73 -4.91 -1.49
C LEU A 60 -2.68 -4.94 -0.30
N LEU A 61 -2.14 -4.81 0.91
CA LEU A 61 -2.91 -4.83 2.16
C LEU A 61 -3.27 -3.42 2.62
N SER A 62 -2.30 -2.50 2.55
CA SER A 62 -2.50 -1.10 2.88
C SER A 62 -1.57 -0.22 2.06
N LEU A 63 -1.92 1.08 1.96
CA LEU A 63 -1.04 2.08 1.36
C LEU A 63 -1.19 3.42 2.07
N THR A 64 -0.10 4.16 2.15
CA THR A 64 -0.14 5.54 2.64
C THR A 64 1.01 6.38 2.11
N ASN A 65 0.75 7.65 1.86
CA ASN A 65 1.77 8.67 1.62
C ASN A 65 1.70 9.80 2.66
N ALA A 66 1.00 9.55 3.78
CA ALA A 66 0.89 10.49 4.88
C ALA A 66 2.23 10.53 5.63
N GLU A 67 2.79 11.73 5.78
CA GLU A 67 3.91 12.01 6.67
C GLU A 67 3.41 12.34 8.09
N ASP A 68 4.33 12.66 8.99
CA ASP A 68 4.00 13.12 10.32
C ASP A 68 3.15 14.41 10.29
N TRP A 69 2.38 14.63 11.36
CA TRP A 69 1.38 15.70 11.49
C TRP A 69 1.88 17.13 11.20
N ARG A 70 3.20 17.33 11.12
CA ARG A 70 3.84 18.63 10.94
C ARG A 70 3.71 19.18 9.51
N THR A 71 3.37 18.35 8.52
CA THR A 71 3.25 18.77 7.11
C THR A 71 1.80 18.89 6.60
N MET A 72 0.79 18.71 7.48
CA MET A 72 -0.64 18.85 7.16
C MET A 72 -1.08 20.26 6.70
N SER A 73 -0.21 21.27 6.82
CA SER A 73 -0.46 22.63 6.30
C SER A 73 -0.19 22.76 4.79
N GLN A 74 0.39 21.75 4.15
CA GLN A 74 0.65 21.77 2.71
C GLN A 74 -0.55 21.21 1.93
N PRO A 75 -0.92 21.82 0.80
CA PRO A 75 -2.00 21.31 -0.05
C PRO A 75 -1.52 20.09 -0.86
N VAL A 76 -1.28 18.97 -0.19
CA VAL A 76 -0.86 17.71 -0.83
C VAL A 76 -1.95 16.67 -0.70
N ASP A 77 -2.11 15.89 -1.77
CA ASP A 77 -3.01 14.74 -1.80
C ASP A 77 -2.43 13.60 -0.95
N GLU A 78 -2.78 13.59 0.33
CA GLU A 78 -2.45 12.50 1.24
C GLU A 78 -3.56 11.45 1.22
N ILE A 79 -3.19 10.19 1.34
CA ILE A 79 -4.10 9.07 1.43
C ILE A 79 -3.58 8.07 2.48
N CYS A 80 -4.50 7.48 3.21
CA CYS A 80 -4.26 6.29 4.00
C CYS A 80 -5.39 5.30 3.73
N VAL A 81 -5.03 4.10 3.29
CA VAL A 81 -5.96 3.00 3.08
C VAL A 81 -5.43 1.79 3.83
N ASP A 82 -6.05 1.47 4.96
CA ASP A 82 -5.75 0.31 5.79
C ASP A 82 -7.07 -0.34 6.24
N PRO A 83 -7.50 -1.44 5.58
CA PRO A 83 -8.72 -2.15 5.93
C PRO A 83 -8.69 -2.75 7.34
N THR A 84 -7.51 -3.19 7.81
CA THR A 84 -7.34 -3.81 9.13
C THR A 84 -7.59 -2.79 10.23
N ARG A 85 -7.07 -1.57 10.07
CA ARG A 85 -7.30 -0.46 11.01
C ARG A 85 -8.59 0.32 10.73
N ARG A 86 -9.37 -0.09 9.71
CA ARG A 86 -10.53 0.66 9.19
C ARG A 86 -10.20 2.13 8.89
N CYS A 87 -8.96 2.38 8.47
CA CYS A 87 -8.46 3.71 8.18
C CYS A 87 -8.60 3.96 6.68
N PHE A 88 -9.55 4.81 6.30
CA PHE A 88 -9.67 5.26 4.92
C PHE A 88 -9.92 6.76 4.90
N TRP A 89 -8.92 7.53 4.49
CA TRP A 89 -9.08 8.98 4.32
C TRP A 89 -8.16 9.50 3.23
N ARG A 90 -8.56 10.64 2.66
CA ARG A 90 -7.77 11.38 1.67
C ARG A 90 -7.79 12.87 2.07
N CYS A 91 -6.63 13.48 2.33
CA CYS A 91 -6.55 14.90 2.67
C CYS A 91 -7.15 15.75 1.54
N GLN A 92 -7.63 16.94 1.89
CA GLN A 92 -8.46 17.84 1.07
C GLN A 92 -9.87 17.36 0.72
N ALA A 93 -10.22 16.08 0.97
CA ALA A 93 -11.56 15.54 0.73
C ALA A 93 -12.30 15.07 2.00
N GLY A 94 -11.61 14.97 3.14
CA GLY A 94 -12.16 14.44 4.39
C GLY A 94 -12.27 12.90 4.38
N PRO A 95 -13.03 12.30 5.33
CA PRO A 95 -13.30 10.86 5.32
C PRO A 95 -14.00 10.47 4.01
N VAL A 96 -13.48 9.46 3.31
CA VAL A 96 -14.10 9.01 2.05
C VAL A 96 -15.16 7.95 2.37
N PRO A 97 -16.42 8.13 1.88
CA PRO A 97 -17.47 7.14 2.07
C PRO A 97 -17.06 5.76 1.56
N LEU A 98 -17.51 4.69 2.24
CA LEU A 98 -17.19 3.31 1.89
C LEU A 98 -17.44 2.97 0.41
N SER A 99 -18.50 3.52 -0.19
CA SER A 99 -18.85 3.32 -1.60
C SER A 99 -17.85 3.95 -2.59
N GLU A 100 -17.15 5.00 -2.18
CA GLU A 100 -16.18 5.74 -3.00
C GLU A 100 -14.75 5.22 -2.84
N GLN A 101 -14.50 4.37 -1.83
CA GLN A 101 -13.16 3.86 -1.52
C GLN A 101 -12.49 3.15 -2.70
N PRO A 102 -13.16 2.24 -3.45
CA PRO A 102 -12.54 1.57 -4.59
C PRO A 102 -12.17 2.56 -5.71
N ARG A 103 -13.00 3.58 -5.94
CA ARG A 103 -12.76 4.62 -6.95
C ARG A 103 -11.59 5.50 -6.55
N ALA A 104 -11.56 5.97 -5.30
CA ALA A 104 -10.48 6.79 -4.77
C ALA A 104 -9.13 6.05 -4.81
N LEU A 105 -9.10 4.79 -4.37
CA LEU A 105 -7.94 3.92 -4.45
C LEU A 105 -7.46 3.74 -5.91
N GLY A 106 -8.38 3.39 -6.81
CA GLY A 106 -8.06 3.18 -8.23
C GLY A 106 -7.51 4.43 -8.92
N SER A 107 -8.10 5.60 -8.63
CA SER A 107 -7.61 6.88 -9.14
C SER A 107 -6.18 7.14 -8.65
N PHE A 108 -5.95 7.04 -7.34
CA PHE A 108 -4.65 7.30 -6.74
C PHE A 108 -3.56 6.39 -7.33
N LEU A 109 -3.82 5.08 -7.42
CA LEU A 109 -2.87 4.13 -8.00
C LEU A 109 -2.58 4.40 -9.49
N SER A 110 -3.59 4.82 -10.24
CA SER A 110 -3.42 5.16 -11.66
C SER A 110 -2.53 6.39 -11.84
N ASP A 111 -2.74 7.41 -11.01
CA ASP A 111 -1.93 8.64 -11.04
C ASP A 111 -0.50 8.38 -10.57
N LEU A 112 -0.34 7.58 -9.51
CA LEU A 112 0.96 7.14 -9.02
C LEU A 112 1.73 6.35 -10.08
N GLN A 113 1.09 5.35 -10.70
CA GLN A 113 1.67 4.56 -11.78
C GLN A 113 2.08 5.43 -12.97
N ARG A 114 1.24 6.39 -13.36
CA ARG A 114 1.53 7.35 -14.42
C ARG A 114 2.77 8.17 -14.08
N THR A 115 2.82 8.80 -12.90
CA THR A 115 3.96 9.61 -12.45
C THR A 115 5.24 8.79 -12.42
N CYS A 116 5.21 7.57 -11.85
CA CYS A 116 6.37 6.69 -11.81
C CYS A 116 6.85 6.25 -13.20
N THR A 117 5.94 6.09 -14.15
CA THR A 117 6.29 5.73 -15.54
C THR A 117 6.96 6.88 -16.27
N HIS A 118 6.45 8.11 -16.11
CA HIS A 118 6.98 9.29 -16.81
C HIS A 118 8.27 9.83 -16.20
N HIS A 119 8.37 9.86 -14.88
CA HIS A 119 9.48 10.51 -14.17
C HIS A 119 10.48 9.51 -13.57
N GLY A 120 10.23 8.21 -13.72
CA GLY A 120 10.92 7.19 -12.97
C GLY A 120 10.55 7.22 -11.48
N TYR A 121 11.20 6.35 -10.72
CA TYR A 121 10.98 6.23 -9.28
C TYR A 121 12.12 5.45 -8.61
N ARG A 122 12.30 5.68 -7.31
CA ARG A 122 13.12 4.85 -6.42
C ARG A 122 12.20 4.00 -5.57
N VAL A 123 12.67 2.83 -5.18
CA VAL A 123 11.93 1.95 -4.27
C VAL A 123 12.91 1.34 -3.28
N GLU A 124 12.55 1.44 -2.01
CA GLU A 124 13.24 0.78 -0.90
C GLU A 124 12.28 -0.25 -0.30
N SER A 125 12.82 -1.27 0.34
CA SER A 125 12.02 -2.38 0.88
C SER A 125 12.47 -2.78 2.25
N ASP A 126 11.50 -2.92 3.15
CA ASP A 126 11.72 -3.43 4.49
C ASP A 126 10.89 -4.72 4.69
N PRO A 127 11.51 -5.83 5.11
CA PRO A 127 10.77 -7.03 5.45
C PRO A 127 9.95 -6.77 6.72
N LEU A 128 8.70 -7.23 6.74
CA LEU A 128 7.90 -7.26 7.96
C LEU A 128 7.96 -8.66 8.57
N PRO A 129 8.06 -8.76 9.91
CA PRO A 129 7.90 -10.04 10.60
C PRO A 129 6.57 -10.66 10.19
N GLN A 130 6.58 -11.94 9.86
CA GLN A 130 5.35 -12.69 9.68
C GLN A 130 4.69 -12.77 11.05
N GLU A 131 3.64 -11.97 11.29
CA GLU A 131 2.69 -12.23 12.38
C GLU A 131 2.00 -13.56 12.03
N GLU A 132 2.65 -14.66 12.39
CA GLU A 132 1.96 -15.94 12.51
C GLU A 132 0.77 -15.74 13.45
N ALA A 133 -0.37 -16.32 13.06
CA ALA A 133 -1.64 -16.28 13.76
C ALA A 133 -1.54 -16.72 15.24
N GLN A 134 -1.11 -15.83 16.12
CA GLN A 134 -1.12 -16.04 17.57
C GLN A 134 -2.53 -15.83 18.18
N ASP A 135 -3.47 -15.25 17.43
CA ASP A 135 -4.84 -15.04 17.91
C ASP A 135 -5.74 -16.29 17.86
N ALA A 136 -5.28 -17.42 17.32
CA ALA A 136 -6.08 -18.65 17.29
C ALA A 136 -5.89 -19.57 18.52
N LYS A 137 -5.06 -19.20 19.50
CA LYS A 137 -4.75 -20.06 20.67
C LYS A 137 -5.18 -19.53 22.04
N ALA A 138 -5.94 -18.43 22.10
CA ALA A 138 -6.35 -17.81 23.37
C ALA A 138 -7.85 -17.95 23.73
N THR A 139 -8.56 -18.96 23.21
CA THR A 139 -9.93 -19.31 23.67
C THR A 139 -10.06 -20.79 24.05
N GLY A 140 -8.99 -21.37 24.60
CA GLY A 140 -9.00 -22.69 25.21
C GLY A 140 -8.34 -22.65 26.58
N SER A 141 -8.99 -22.06 27.58
CA SER A 141 -8.66 -22.32 28.99
C SER A 141 -9.86 -22.02 29.90
N ARG A 142 -10.40 -23.14 30.39
CA ARG A 142 -11.28 -23.38 31.55
C ARG A 142 -12.76 -23.01 31.44
#